data_AF-A0A160ILF7-F1
#
_entry.id   AF-A0A160ILF7-F1
#
_cell.length_a   1.000
_cell.length_b   1.000
_cell.length_c   1.000
_cell.angle_alpha   90.00
_cell.angle_beta   90.00
_cell.angle_gamma   90.00
#
_symmetry.space_group_name_H-M   'P 1'
#
loop_
_entity.id
_entity.type
_entity.pdbx_description
1 polymer ?
#
loop_
_entity_poly.entity_id
_entity_poly.type
_entity_poly.pdbx_seq_one_letter_code
_entity_poly.pdbx_strand_id
1 'polypeptide(L)'
;MRWTVGILFSMVGIILLTHGLNLKAIAENSVDGDGIGVYFLGIEINESVPAADIPSYSNGFMGSGIIFLILAVCLFVILLREHNTLLPIAQKKKASE
;
A
#
# COMPACT_ATOMS: atom_id res chain seq x y z
N MET A 1 -9.96 1.63 17.66
CA MET A 1 -10.29 1.22 16.27
C MET A 1 -9.95 2.27 15.21
N ARG A 2 -9.96 3.58 15.49
CA ARG A 2 -9.66 4.64 14.50
C ARG A 2 -8.32 4.49 13.76
N TRP A 3 -7.25 4.08 14.45
CA TRP A 3 -5.93 3.89 13.86
C TRP A 3 -5.76 2.54 13.14
N THR A 4 -6.64 1.57 13.41
CA THR A 4 -6.57 0.22 12.86
C THR A 4 -6.69 0.23 11.34
N VAL A 5 -7.51 1.12 10.78
CA VAL A 5 -7.67 1.27 9.33
C VAL A 5 -6.39 1.77 8.67
N GLY A 6 -5.71 2.75 9.27
CA GLY A 6 -4.43 3.25 8.74
C GLY A 6 -3.33 2.19 8.78
N ILE A 7 -3.27 1.41 9.85
CA ILE A 7 -2.31 0.29 9.97
C ILE A 7 -2.61 -0.79 8.92
N LEU A 8 -3.89 -1.14 8.72
CA LEU A 8 -4.31 -2.11 7.71
C LEU A 8 -3.92 -1.66 6.30
N PHE A 9 -4.23 -0.41 5.93
CA PHE A 9 -3.87 0.15 4.62
C PHE A 9 -2.36 0.19 4.41
N SER A 10 -1.59 0.51 5.46
CA SER A 10 -0.12 0.48 5.41
C SER A 10 0.41 -0.93 5.17
N MET A 11 -0.11 -1.94 5.88
CA MET A 11 0.27 -3.35 5.67
C MET A 11 -0.02 -3.81 4.24
N VAL A 12 -1.22 -3.51 3.73
CA VAL A 12 -1.60 -3.84 2.34
C VAL A 12 -0.64 -3.14 1.36
N GLY A 13 -0.38 -1.84 1.53
CA GLY A 13 0.53 -1.09 0.67
C GLY A 13 1.95 -1.67 0.63
N ILE A 14 2.51 -2.07 1.78
CA ILE A 14 3.82 -2.73 1.85
C ILE A 14 3.81 -4.05 1.10
N ILE A 15 2.79 -4.90 1.29
CA ILE A 15 2.67 -6.19 0.61
C ILE A 15 2.64 -6.01 -0.91
N LEU A 16 1.83 -5.06 -1.41
CA LEU A 16 1.76 -4.76 -2.85
C LEU A 16 3.10 -4.27 -3.41
N LEU A 17 3.81 -3.40 -2.68
CA LEU A 17 5.12 -2.90 -3.10
C LEU A 17 6.18 -4.00 -3.13
N THR A 18 6.24 -4.85 -2.10
CA THR A 18 7.17 -5.98 -2.06
C THR A 18 6.88 -6.96 -3.20
N HIS A 19 5.61 -7.26 -3.48
CA HIS A 19 5.25 -8.08 -4.64
C HIS A 19 5.63 -7.43 -5.97
N GLY A 20 5.34 -6.14 -6.16
CA GLY A 20 5.70 -5.41 -7.37
C GLY A 20 7.21 -5.41 -7.63
N LEU A 21 8.02 -5.17 -6.60
CA LEU A 21 9.48 -5.22 -6.67
C LEU A 21 10.01 -6.62 -6.96
N ASN A 22 9.45 -7.64 -6.32
CA ASN A 22 9.84 -9.03 -6.55
C ASN A 22 9.53 -9.44 -8.00
N LEU A 23 8.35 -9.07 -8.51
CA LEU A 23 7.96 -9.34 -9.89
C LEU A 23 8.86 -8.61 -10.89
N LYS A 24 9.30 -7.38 -10.57
CA LYS A 24 10.29 -6.64 -11.37
C LYS A 24 11.63 -7.35 -11.41
N ALA A 25 12.12 -7.81 -10.27
CA ALA A 25 13.38 -8.53 -10.17
C ALA A 25 13.34 -9.86 -10.95
N ILE A 26 12.21 -10.58 -10.91
CA ILE A 26 12.03 -11.79 -11.71
C ILE A 26 12.00 -11.44 -13.21
N ALA A 27 11.30 -10.38 -13.61
CA ALA A 27 11.29 -9.93 -15.00
C ALA A 27 12.68 -9.58 -15.53
N GLU A 28 13.55 -9.00 -14.68
CA GLU A 28 14.93 -8.64 -15.03
C GLU A 28 15.88 -9.85 -15.10
N ASN A 29 15.61 -10.93 -14.36
CA ASN A 29 16.51 -12.10 -14.24
C ASN A 29 16.04 -13.37 -14.96
N SER A 30 14.76 -13.46 -15.35
CA SER A 30 14.17 -14.64 -15.98
C SER A 30 13.52 -14.26 -17.31
N VAL A 31 14.35 -14.18 -18.36
CA VAL A 31 13.93 -13.97 -19.74
C VAL A 31 14.27 -15.22 -20.57
N ASP A 32 13.77 -16.37 -20.13
CA ASP A 32 13.71 -17.58 -20.97
C ASP A 32 12.24 -17.98 -21.18
N GLY A 33 11.62 -17.29 -22.16
CA GLY A 33 10.80 -17.94 -23.18
C GLY A 33 9.39 -18.47 -22.88
N ASP A 34 8.94 -18.68 -21.64
CA ASP A 34 7.66 -19.40 -21.40
C ASP A 34 6.64 -18.67 -20.50
N GLY A 35 7.01 -17.48 -19.99
CA GLY A 35 6.18 -16.70 -19.08
C GLY A 35 6.29 -17.15 -17.62
N ILE A 36 5.75 -16.35 -16.69
CA ILE A 36 5.71 -16.69 -15.25
C ILE A 36 4.28 -16.63 -14.73
N GLY A 37 3.95 -17.53 -13.80
CA GLY A 37 2.74 -17.43 -13.00
C GLY A 37 2.85 -16.25 -12.02
N VAL A 38 1.84 -15.38 -12.01
CA VAL A 38 1.79 -14.22 -11.10
C VAL A 38 0.92 -14.56 -9.91
N TYR A 39 1.54 -14.63 -8.73
CA TYR A 39 0.87 -14.90 -7.46
C TYR A 39 0.83 -13.66 -6.60
N PHE A 40 -0.33 -13.39 -6.00
CA PHE A 40 -0.54 -12.31 -5.05
C PHE A 40 -1.14 -12.86 -3.78
N LEU A 41 -0.44 -12.68 -2.64
CA LEU A 41 -0.95 -13.09 -1.33
C LEU A 41 -1.27 -14.60 -1.24
N GLY A 42 -0.58 -15.43 -2.03
CA GLY A 42 -0.80 -16.88 -2.13
C GLY A 42 -1.93 -17.29 -3.08
N ILE A 43 -2.56 -16.32 -3.76
CA ILE A 43 -3.57 -16.56 -4.79
C ILE A 43 -2.94 -16.35 -6.16
N GLU A 44 -3.13 -17.31 -7.05
CA GLU A 44 -2.74 -17.19 -8.45
C GLU A 44 -3.67 -16.19 -9.16
N ILE A 45 -3.09 -15.11 -9.68
CA ILE A 45 -3.84 -14.10 -10.46
C ILE A 45 -3.85 -14.50 -11.93
N ASN A 46 -2.72 -15.01 -12.43
CA ASN A 46 -2.62 -15.46 -13.80
C ASN A 46 -1.61 -16.60 -13.93
N GLU A 47 -2.01 -17.63 -14.68
CA GLU A 47 -1.27 -18.90 -14.82
C GLU A 47 0.00 -18.74 -15.64
N SER A 48 -0.04 -17.91 -16.68
CA SER A 48 1.16 -17.51 -17.42
C SER A 48 1.01 -16.09 -17.96
N VAL A 49 1.89 -15.19 -17.52
CA VAL A 49 2.07 -13.87 -18.11
C VAL A 49 3.30 -13.92 -19.01
N PRO A 50 3.17 -13.58 -20.31
CA PRO A 50 4.31 -13.46 -21.22
C PRO A 50 5.37 -12.52 -20.65
N ALA A 51 6.65 -12.83 -20.87
CA ALA A 51 7.76 -12.04 -20.34
C ALA A 51 7.69 -10.53 -20.69
N ALA A 52 7.12 -10.21 -21.85
CA ALA A 52 6.90 -8.84 -22.31
C ALA A 52 5.90 -8.05 -21.43
N ASP A 53 4.95 -8.72 -20.79
CA ASP A 53 3.89 -8.10 -20.00
C ASP A 53 4.20 -8.06 -18.50
N ILE A 54 5.15 -8.87 -18.01
CA ILE A 54 5.56 -8.91 -16.59
C ILE A 54 5.95 -7.51 -16.05
N PRO A 55 6.71 -6.67 -16.78
CA PRO A 55 7.04 -5.32 -16.31
C PRO A 55 5.81 -4.43 -16.14
N SER A 56 4.79 -4.60 -17.00
CA SER A 56 3.52 -3.88 -16.92
C SER A 56 2.74 -4.26 -15.66
N TYR A 57 2.64 -5.56 -15.37
CA TYR A 57 2.03 -6.06 -14.14
C TYR A 57 2.78 -5.57 -12.90
N SER A 58 4.11 -5.66 -12.90
CA SER A 58 4.96 -5.15 -11.81
C SER A 58 4.69 -3.67 -11.53
N ASN A 59 4.64 -2.84 -12.58
CA ASN A 59 4.34 -1.42 -12.45
C ASN A 59 2.93 -1.17 -11.91
N GLY A 60 1.95 -2.00 -12.29
CA GLY A 60 0.60 -1.97 -11.74
C GLY A 60 0.56 -2.25 -10.23
N PHE A 61 1.26 -3.30 -9.77
CA PHE A 61 1.38 -3.62 -8.34
C PHE A 61 2.15 -2.55 -7.55
N MET A 62 3.23 -2.01 -8.11
CA MET A 62 3.97 -0.92 -7.47
C MET A 62 3.13 0.36 -7.38
N GLY A 63 2.45 0.75 -8.46
CA GLY A 63 1.61 1.94 -8.50
C GLY A 63 0.44 1.87 -7.52
N SER A 64 -0.27 0.73 -7.50
CA SER A 64 -1.35 0.50 -6.53
C SER A 64 -0.82 0.48 -5.08
N GLY A 65 0.32 -0.17 -4.82
CA GLY A 65 0.97 -0.14 -3.50
C GLY A 65 1.30 1.28 -3.02
N ILE A 66 1.85 2.12 -3.90
CA ILE A 66 2.13 3.54 -3.59
C ILE A 66 0.84 4.30 -3.26
N ILE A 67 -0.23 4.10 -4.04
CA ILE A 67 -1.53 4.75 -3.78
C ILE A 67 -2.06 4.35 -2.40
N PHE A 68 -1.99 3.06 -2.04
CA PHE A 68 -2.41 2.58 -0.73
C PHE A 68 -1.57 3.19 0.41
N LEU A 69 -0.26 3.35 0.22
CA LEU A 69 0.60 4.02 1.20
C LEU A 69 0.27 5.52 1.33
N ILE A 70 0.03 6.22 0.22
CA ILE A 70 -0.38 7.63 0.25
C ILE A 70 -1.71 7.79 1.00
N LEU A 71 -2.68 6.92 0.73
CA LEU A 71 -3.96 6.91 1.45
C LEU A 71 -3.75 6.63 2.94
N ALA A 72 -2.88 5.70 3.32
CA ALA A 72 -2.54 5.43 4.71
C ALA A 72 -1.96 6.67 5.41
N VAL A 73 -1.04 7.38 4.75
CA VAL A 73 -0.44 8.62 5.26
C VAL A 73 -1.50 9.72 5.38
N CYS A 74 -2.35 9.93 4.37
CA CYS A 74 -3.42 10.90 4.42
C CYS A 74 -4.38 10.63 5.58
N LEU A 75 -4.80 9.37 5.78
CA LEU A 75 -5.65 8.97 6.90
C LEU A 75 -4.97 9.24 8.24
N PHE A 76 -3.68 8.96 8.35
CA PHE A 76 -2.90 9.22 9.56
C PHE A 76 -2.83 10.73 9.88
N VAL A 77 -2.59 11.56 8.87
CA VAL A 77 -2.56 13.04 9.02
C VAL A 77 -3.94 13.58 9.41
N ILE A 78 -5.02 13.08 8.81
CA ILE A 78 -6.39 13.48 9.17
C ILE A 78 -6.68 13.11 10.63
N LEU A 79 -6.36 11.87 11.03
CA LEU A 79 -6.55 11.41 12.40
C LEU A 79 -5.72 12.21 13.42
N LEU A 80 -4.48 12.56 13.06
CA LEU A 80 -3.60 13.38 13.91
C LEU A 80 -4.13 14.83 14.04
N ARG A 81 -4.63 15.41 12.94
CA ARG A 81 -5.24 16.76 12.94
C ARG A 81 -6.49 16.81 13.83
N GLU A 82 -7.31 15.77 13.81
CA GLU A 82 -8.51 15.69 14.66
C GLU A 82 -8.16 15.70 16.16
N HIS A 83 -7.07 15.03 16.56
CA HIS A 83 -6.62 15.05 17.96
C HIS A 83 -6.16 16.45 18.42
N ASN A 84 -5.45 17.20 17.55
CA ASN A 84 -4.96 18.54 17.88
C ASN A 84 -6.06 19.62 17.95
N THR A 85 -7.24 19.38 17.38
CA THR A 85 -8.36 20.35 17.40
C THR A 85 -9.28 20.18 18.61
N LEU A 86 -9.24 19.03 19.31
CA LEU A 86 -10.01 18.79 20.54
C LEU A 86 -9.30 19.27 21.81
N LEU A 87 -7.96 19.34 21.80
CA LEU A 87 -7.16 19.88 22.90
C LEU A 87 -7.41 21.37 23.23
N PRO A 88 -7.59 22.31 22.28
CA PRO A 88 -7.74 23.74 22.61
C PRO A 88 -9.08 24.08 23.29
N ILE A 89 -10.12 23.26 23.13
CA ILE A 89 -11.46 23.58 23.66
C ILE A 89 -11.58 23.18 25.15
N ALA A 90 -10.96 22.07 25.55
CA ALA A 90 -10.99 21.60 26.93
C ALA A 90 -10.27 22.56 27.91
N GLN A 91 -9.20 23.21 27.45
CA GLN A 91 -8.47 24.21 28.24
C GLN A 91 -9.23 25.53 28.38
N LYS A 92 -10.05 25.90 27.38
CA LYS A 92 -10.81 27.15 27.41
C LYS A 92 -11.96 27.12 28.42
N LYS A 93 -12.50 25.94 28.74
CA LYS A 93 -13.59 25.78 29.73
C LYS A 93 -13.10 25.83 31.18
N LYS A 94 -11.84 25.47 31.45
CA LYS A 94 -11.24 25.50 32.80
C LYS A 94 -10.71 26.87 33.23
N ALA A 95 -10.56 27.81 32.30
CA ALA A 95 -10.11 29.18 32.58
C ALA A 95 -11.27 30.16 32.85
N SER A 96 -12.52 29.66 32.85
CA SER A 96 -13.74 30.45 33.06
C SER A 96 -14.56 30.01 34.29
N GLU A 97 -14.00 29.16 35.15
CA GLU A 97 -14.54 28.81 36.48
C GLU A 97 -13.74 29.49 37.59
#